data_AF-A0AAW8RL30-F1
#
_entry.id   AF-A0AAW8RL30-F1
#
_cell.length_a   1.000
_cell.length_b   1.000
_cell.length_c   1.000
_cell.angle_alpha   90.00
_cell.angle_beta   90.00
_cell.angle_gamma   90.00
#
_symmetry.space_group_name_H-M   'P 1'
#
loop_
_entity.id
_entity.type
_entity.pdbx_description
1 polymer ?
#
loop_
_entity_poly.entity_id
_entity_poly.type
_entity_poly.pdbx_seq_one_letter_code
_entity_poly.pdbx_strand_id
1 'polypeptide(L)' 'GISFDFKLKEGPSRTRNAIALLKVLDYPETLVETAKTEAALFDEKRQWHVLG' A
#
# COMPACT_ATOMS: atom_id res chain seq x y z
N GLY A 1 -7.29 11.35 9.35
CA GLY A 1 -7.68 9.97 9.69
C GLY A 1 -8.06 9.22 8.42
N ILE A 2 -8.14 7.89 8.47
CA ILE A 2 -8.62 7.04 7.36
C ILE A 2 -10.10 6.73 7.61
N SER A 3 -10.92 6.75 6.56
CA SER A 3 -12.31 6.34 6.60
C SER A 3 -12.52 5.12 5.72
N PHE A 4 -13.21 4.11 6.25
CA PHE A 4 -13.61 2.93 5.50
C PHE A 4 -15.13 2.97 5.28
N ASP A 5 -15.58 2.63 4.08
CA ASP A 5 -17.01 2.47 3.77
C ASP A 5 -17.55 1.09 4.16
N PHE A 6 -16.67 0.17 4.58
CA PHE A 6 -16.95 -1.20 4.99
C PHE A 6 -17.74 -2.02 3.95
N LYS A 7 -17.57 -1.69 2.65
CA LYS A 7 -18.24 -2.40 1.55
C LYS A 7 -17.30 -3.38 0.86
N LEU A 8 -17.84 -4.53 0.48
CA LEU A 8 -17.19 -5.42 -0.48
C LEU A 8 -17.25 -4.78 -1.88
N LYS A 9 -16.10 -4.68 -2.54
CA LYS A 9 -15.98 -4.12 -3.89
C LYS A 9 -15.58 -5.24 -4.85
N GLU A 10 -16.15 -5.23 -6.04
CA GLU A 10 -15.85 -6.23 -7.05
C GLU A 10 -14.48 -6.04 -7.66
N GLY A 11 -13.84 -7.17 -8.00
CA GLY A 11 -12.53 -7.20 -8.62
C GLY A 11 -11.37 -6.95 -7.65
N PRO A 12 -10.13 -6.93 -8.17
CA PRO A 12 -8.95 -6.73 -7.34
C PRO A 12 -8.90 -5.30 -6.76
N SER A 13 -8.46 -5.18 -5.51
CA SER A 13 -8.23 -3.87 -4.90
C SER A 13 -7.18 -3.10 -5.68
N ARG A 14 -7.52 -1.86 -6.08
CA ARG A 14 -6.58 -0.89 -6.67
C ARG A 14 -6.06 0.11 -5.64
N THR A 15 -6.62 0.06 -4.44
CA THR A 15 -6.26 0.98 -3.35
C THR A 15 -5.13 0.43 -2.50
N ARG A 16 -4.33 1.32 -1.92
CA ARG A 16 -3.21 0.98 -1.02
C ARG A 16 -3.59 1.15 0.45
N ASN A 17 -4.78 0.67 0.83
CA ASN A 17 -5.33 0.85 2.18
C ASN A 17 -4.41 0.31 3.28
N ALA A 18 -3.77 -0.84 3.05
CA ALA A 18 -2.81 -1.43 3.99
C ALA A 18 -1.60 -0.52 4.23
N ILE A 19 -1.07 0.11 3.18
CA ILE A 19 0.05 1.05 3.29
C ILE A 19 -0.40 2.35 3.97
N ALA A 20 -1.62 2.83 3.67
CA ALA A 20 -2.17 4.00 4.33
C ALA A 20 -2.31 3.79 5.85
N LEU A 21 -2.67 2.58 6.29
CA LEU A 21 -2.76 2.24 7.71
C LEU A 21 -1.43 2.39 8.44
N LEU A 22 -0.29 2.14 7.80
CA LEU A 22 1.03 2.32 8.43
C LEU A 22 1.22 3.75 8.96
N LYS A 23 0.75 4.75 8.21
CA LYS A 23 0.79 6.16 8.64
C LYS A 23 -0.13 6.44 9.83
N VAL A 24 -1.29 5.79 9.89
CA VAL A 24 -2.23 5.93 11.03
C VAL A 24 -1.66 5.29 12.30
N LEU A 25 -0.89 4.23 12.14
CA LEU A 25 -0.21 3.52 13.21
C LEU A 25 1.13 4.14 13.62
N ASP A 26 1.47 5.31 13.07
CA ASP A 26 2.68 6.08 13.37
C ASP A 26 4.00 5.31 13.09
N TYR A 27 4.00 4.50 12.03
CA TYR A 27 5.23 3.89 11.53
C TYR A 27 6.16 4.96 10.92
N PRO A 28 7.48 4.73 10.90
CA PRO A 28 8.44 5.68 10.35
C PRO A 28 8.09 6.11 8.93
N GLU A 29 8.14 7.42 8.65
CA GLU A 29 7.76 7.98 7.35
C GLU A 29 8.58 7.36 6.20
N THR A 30 9.87 7.12 6.43
CA THR A 30 10.75 6.45 5.46
C THR A 30 10.24 5.07 5.08
N LEU A 31 9.77 4.28 6.03
CA LEU A 31 9.20 2.96 5.79
C LEU A 31 7.89 3.05 5.00
N VAL A 32 7.04 4.03 5.32
CA VAL A 32 5.78 4.26 4.59
C VAL A 32 6.06 4.65 3.15
N GLU A 33 7.02 5.53 2.90
CA GLU A 33 7.41 5.96 1.54
C GLU A 33 8.08 4.84 0.75
N THR A 34 8.92 4.02 1.38
CA THR A 34 9.46 2.80 0.75
C THR A 34 8.33 1.86 0.33
N ALA A 35 7.37 1.57 1.22
CA ALA A 35 6.25 0.68 0.91
C ALA A 35 5.39 1.22 -0.25
N LYS A 36 5.13 2.53 -0.30
CA LYS A 36 4.44 3.17 -1.43
C LYS A 36 5.21 3.00 -2.74
N THR A 37 6.52 3.23 -2.70
CA THR A 37 7.40 3.15 -3.88
C THR A 37 7.41 1.73 -4.44
N GLU A 38 7.62 0.72 -3.59
CA GLU A 38 7.59 -0.70 -3.99
C GLU A 38 6.23 -1.09 -4.57
N ALA A 39 5.14 -0.66 -3.94
CA ALA A 39 3.81 -0.99 -4.42
C ALA A 39 3.45 -0.32 -5.75
N ALA A 40 4.00 0.87 -6.04
CA ALA A 40 3.86 1.54 -7.33
C ALA A 40 4.68 0.83 -8.42
N LEU A 41 5.91 0.42 -8.11
CA LEU A 41 6.73 -0.39 -9.00
C LEU A 41 6.06 -1.72 -9.35
N PHE A 42 5.41 -2.36 -8.37
CA PHE A 42 4.65 -3.58 -8.62
C PHE A 42 3.44 -3.33 -9.54
N ASP A 43 2.72 -2.21 -9.41
CA ASP A 43 1.60 -1.91 -10.30
C ASP A 43 2.03 -1.80 -11.76
N GLU A 44 3.19 -1.19 -11.99
CA GLU A 44 3.76 -1.01 -13.32
C GLU A 44 4.33 -2.32 -13.90
N LYS A 45 5.15 -3.01 -13.12
CA LYS A 45 5.96 -4.14 -13.61
C LYS A 45 5.33 -5.50 -13.34
N ARG A 46 4.33 -5.55 -12.46
CA ARG A 46 3.67 -6.78 -11.97
C ARG A 46 4.65 -7.76 -11.33
N GLN A 47 5.74 -7.24 -10.78
CA GLN A 47 6.84 -7.99 -10.19
C GLN A 47 7.37 -7.27 -8.95
N TRP A 48 7.66 -8.02 -7.90
CA TRP A 48 8.34 -7.52 -6.72
C TRP A 48 9.85 -7.55 -6.93
N HIS A 49 10.57 -6.66 -6.25
CA HIS A 49 12.02 -6.75 -6.18
C HIS A 49 12.42 -8.01 -5.40
N VAL A 50 13.41 -8.74 -5.90
CA VAL A 50 13.98 -9.89 -5.19
C VAL A 50 15.01 -9.36 -4.21
N LEU A 51 14.83 -9.63 -2.92
CA LEU A 51 15.86 -9.38 -1.92
C LEU A 51 16.94 -10.45 -2.10
N GLY A 52 18.17 -10.01 -2.40
CA GLY A 52 19.35 -10.87 -2.50
C GLY A 52 19.95 -11.23 -1.15
#